data_AF-A0A444X7I3-F1
#
_entry.id   AF-A0A444X7I3-F1
#
_cell.length_a   1.000
_cell.length_b   1.000
_cell.length_c   1.000
_cell.angle_alpha   90.00
_cell.angle_beta   90.00
_cell.angle_gamma   90.00
#
_symmetry.space_group_name_H-M   'P 1'
#
loop_
_entity.id
_entity.type
_entity.pdbx_description
1 polymer ?
#
loop_
_entity_poly.entity_id
_entity_poly.type
_entity_poly.pdbx_seq_one_letter_code
_entity_poly.pdbx_strand_id
1 'polypeptide(L)' 'MGVVRLYEFPSQWNENEVFNLEMVLQDVKGDRIHATISKPVLEAFRHQIKEHAIYSIHNFIITTNNGKIRTT' A
#
# COMPACT_ATOMS: atom_id res chain seq x y z
N MET A 1 6.70 3.48 9.99
CA MET A 1 5.62 2.51 9.78
C MET A 1 6.21 1.23 9.22
N GLY A 2 5.85 0.08 9.78
CA GLY A 2 6.24 -1.23 9.24
C GLY A 2 5.23 -1.70 8.20
N VAL A 3 5.71 -2.22 7.06
CA VAL A 3 4.85 -2.86 6.04
C VAL A 3 4.60 -4.29 6.46
N VAL A 4 3.38 -4.61 6.89
CA VAL A 4 3.02 -5.97 7.35
C VAL A 4 2.59 -6.86 6.19
N ARG A 5 1.91 -6.27 5.21
CA ARG A 5 1.45 -6.95 3.99
C ARG A 5 1.65 -6.03 2.80
N LEU A 6 1.99 -6.62 1.66
CA LEU A 6 2.13 -5.93 0.39
C LEU A 6 1.45 -6.76 -0.71
N TYR A 7 0.59 -6.11 -1.48
CA TYR A 7 -0.19 -6.73 -2.55
C TYR A 7 0.01 -5.95 -3.86
N GLU A 8 0.46 -6.64 -4.90
CA GLU A 8 0.44 -6.12 -6.27
C GLU A 8 -0.89 -6.50 -6.93
N PHE A 9 -1.64 -5.50 -7.38
CA PHE A 9 -2.89 -5.73 -8.11
C PHE A 9 -2.65 -5.48 -9.60
N PRO A 10 -2.88 -6.50 -10.46
CA PRO A 10 -2.73 -6.33 -11.89
C PRO A 10 -3.85 -5.46 -12.48
N SER A 11 -3.59 -4.88 -13.64
CA SER A 11 -4.56 -4.15 -14.44
C SER A 11 -5.62 -5.09 -14.99
N GLN A 12 -6.88 -4.64 -14.97
CA GLN A 12 -8.00 -5.36 -15.58
C GLN A 12 -7.87 -5.53 -17.10
N TRP A 13 -7.04 -4.69 -17.73
CA TRP A 13 -6.84 -4.67 -19.17
C TRP A 13 -5.54 -5.37 -19.61
N ASN A 14 -4.59 -5.56 -18.69
CA ASN A 14 -3.30 -6.19 -18.97
C ASN A 14 -2.73 -6.83 -17.70
N GLU A 15 -2.74 -8.16 -17.63
CA GLU A 15 -2.28 -8.92 -16.47
C GLU A 15 -0.78 -8.75 -16.18
N ASN A 16 0.01 -8.35 -17.18
CA ASN A 16 1.44 -8.09 -17.02
C ASN A 16 1.72 -6.69 -16.42
N GLU A 17 0.70 -5.83 -16.32
CA GLU A 17 0.83 -4.48 -15.79
C GLU A 17 0.27 -4.41 -14.37
N VAL A 18 1.04 -3.88 -13.43
CA VAL A 18 0.54 -3.58 -12.08
C VAL A 18 -0.21 -2.25 -12.11
N PHE A 19 -1.46 -2.25 -11.64
CA PHE A 19 -2.32 -1.06 -11.62
C PHE A 19 -2.16 -0.25 -10.33
N ASN A 20 -2.08 -0.95 -9.20
CA ASN A 20 -1.89 -0.36 -7.89
C ASN A 20 -1.16 -1.33 -6.95
N LEU A 21 -0.49 -0.75 -5.97
CA LEU A 21 0.15 -1.46 -4.87
C LEU A 21 -0.63 -1.16 -3.60
N GLU A 22 -1.09 -2.18 -2.91
CA GLU A 22 -1.79 -2.06 -1.64
C GLU A 22 -0.94 -2.60 -0.50
N MET A 23 -1.00 -1.94 0.65
CA MET A 23 -0.22 -2.33 1.81
C MET A 23 -0.96 -2.09 3.11
N VAL A 24 -0.63 -2.93 4.10
CA VAL A 24 -1.05 -2.73 5.49
C VAL A 24 0.16 -2.20 6.26
N LEU A 25 0.01 -0.98 6.77
CA LEU A 25 1.02 -0.32 7.58
C LEU A 25 0.67 -0.48 9.05
N GLN A 26 1.64 -0.88 9.86
CA GLN A 26 1.50 -1.01 11.31
C GLN A 26 2.47 -0.07 12.02
N ASP A 27 1.97 0.58 13.08
CA ASP A 27 2.78 1.40 13.97
C ASP A 27 3.34 0.60 15.16
N VAL A 28 4.04 1.28 16.06
CA VAL A 28 4.65 0.65 17.25
C VAL A 28 3.62 0.19 18.29
N LYS A 29 2.39 0.74 18.27
CA LYS A 29 1.30 0.37 19.16
C LYS A 29 0.49 -0.81 18.63
N GLY A 30 0.69 -1.17 17.37
CA GLY A 30 -0.04 -2.22 16.68
C GLY A 30 -1.24 -1.73 15.91
N ASP A 31 -1.46 -0.41 15.84
CA ASP A 31 -2.52 0.19 15.04
C ASP A 31 -2.20 0.01 13.56
N ARG A 32 -3.23 -0.35 12.78
CA ARG A 32 -3.09 -0.67 11.36
C ARG A 32 -3.91 0.26 10.49
N ILE A 33 -3.28 0.75 9.42
CA ILE A 33 -3.95 1.46 8.34
C ILE A 33 -3.72 0.74 7.02
N HIS A 34 -4.72 0.78 6.14
CA HIS A 34 -4.55 0.40 4.75
C HIS A 34 -4.04 1.61 3.97
N ALA A 35 -3.10 1.37 3.07
CA ALA A 35 -2.57 2.39 2.19
C ALA A 35 -2.47 1.85 0.76
N THR A 36 -2.74 2.72 -0.20
CA THR A 36 -2.66 2.42 -1.63
C THR A 36 -1.67 3.37 -2.30
N ILE A 37 -0.82 2.81 -3.15
CA ILE A 37 -0.02 3.56 -4.12
C ILE A 37 -0.68 3.40 -5.48
N SER A 38 -1.14 4.53 -6.02
CA SER A 38 -1.82 4.58 -7.30
C SER A 38 -0.84 4.62 -8.47
N LYS A 39 -1.31 4.16 -9.64
CA LYS A 39 -0.56 4.08 -10.90
C LYS A 39 0.37 5.27 -11.21
N PRO A 40 -0.03 6.55 -11.05
CA PRO A 40 0.82 7.68 -11.43
C PRO A 40 2.18 7.75 -10.72
N VAL A 41 2.25 7.24 -9.48
CA VAL A 41 3.48 7.23 -8.68
C VAL A 41 3.99 5.81 -8.40
N LEU A 42 3.29 4.79 -8.91
CA LEU A 42 3.60 3.39 -8.67
C LEU A 42 5.02 3.03 -9.12
N GLU A 43 5.39 3.39 -10.35
CA GLU A 43 6.71 3.03 -10.90
C GLU A 43 7.87 3.56 -10.05
N ALA A 44 7.70 4.72 -9.42
CA ALA A 44 8.70 5.30 -8.54
C ALA A 44 8.88 4.49 -7.25
N PHE A 45 7.80 3.95 -6.67
CA PHE A 45 7.81 3.33 -5.34
C PHE A 45 7.78 1.80 -5.34
N ARG A 46 7.29 1.17 -6.42
CA ARG A 46 7.09 -0.30 -6.52
C ARG A 46 8.34 -1.09 -6.12
N HIS A 47 9.50 -0.65 -6.60
CA HIS A 47 10.77 -1.33 -6.36
C HIS A 47 11.44 -0.94 -5.02
N GLN A 48 10.94 0.11 -4.37
CA GLN A 48 11.50 0.65 -3.12
C GLN A 48 10.81 0.07 -1.88
N ILE A 49 9.52 -0.25 -2.00
CA ILE A 49 8.71 -0.79 -0.89
C ILE A 49 8.80 -2.31 -0.86
N LYS A 50 9.07 -2.84 0.33
CA LYS A 50 9.16 -4.27 0.59
C LYS A 50 8.33 -4.63 1.82
N GLU A 51 7.69 -5.80 1.77
CA GLU A 51 7.04 -6.38 2.95
C GLU A 51 8.09 -6.61 4.05
N HIS A 52 7.68 -6.44 5.31
CA HIS A 52 8.51 -6.55 6.52
C HIS A 52 9.61 -5.49 6.68
N ALA A 53 9.61 -4.42 5.86
CA ALA A 53 10.51 -3.29 6.03
C ALA A 53 9.82 -2.10 6.73
N ILE A 54 10.64 -1.24 7.34
CA ILE A 54 10.20 -0.05 8.08
C ILE A 54 10.54 1.19 7.26
N TYR A 55 9.54 2.05 7.06
CA TYR A 55 9.67 3.28 6.29
C TYR A 55 9.19 4.50 7.08
N SER A 56 9.77 5.66 6.74
CA SER A 56 9.23 6.96 7.13
C SER A 56 8.40 7.48 5.96
N ILE A 57 7.08 7.62 6.14
CA ILE A 57 6.11 7.94 5.09
C ILE A 57 5.47 9.28 5.43
N HIS A 58 5.46 10.21 4.48
CA HIS A 58 4.96 11.57 4.64
C HIS A 58 4.20 12.02 3.40
N ASN A 59 3.45 13.12 3.50
CA ASN A 59 2.75 13.78 2.39
C ASN A 59 1.77 12.87 1.63
N PHE A 60 0.99 12.08 2.36
CA PHE A 60 -0.05 11.20 1.80
C PHE A 60 -1.45 11.70 2.12
N ILE A 61 -2.42 11.23 1.34
CA ILE A 61 -3.83 11.59 1.51
C ILE A 61 -4.48 10.61 2.48
N ILE A 62 -5.25 11.13 3.44
CA ILE A 62 -6.03 10.34 4.39
C ILE A 62 -7.48 10.29 3.92
N THR A 63 -8.02 9.09 3.78
CA THR A 63 -9.43 8.86 3.44
C THR A 63 -10.07 7.89 4.43
N THR A 64 -11.36 8.07 4.71
CA THR A 64 -12.10 7.11 5.54
C THR A 64 -12.30 5.80 4.79
N ASN A 65 -11.86 4.70 5.39
CA ASN A 65 -12.19 3.37 4.92
C ASN A 65 -13.62 3.03 5.39
N ASN A 66 -14.62 3.28 4.54
CA ASN A 66 -16.04 3.04 4.83
C ASN A 66 -16.40 1.54 4.87
N GLY A 67 -15.57 0.70 5.49
CA GLY A 67 -15.75 -0.75 5.61
C GLY A 67 -15.53 -1.54 4.32
N LYS A 68 -15.01 -0.91 3.26
CA LYS A 68 -14.82 -1.54 1.95
C LYS A 68 -13.57 -2.42 1.88
N ILE A 69 -12.53 -2.07 2.64
CA ILE A 69 -11.22 -2.74 2.55
C ILE A 69 -10.87 -3.33 3.91
N ARG A 70 -10.65 -4.65 3.97
CA ARG A 70 -10.25 -5.35 5.20
C ARG A 70 -8.75 -5.15 5.46
N THR A 71 -8.40 -4.75 6.69
CA THR A 71 -7.02 -4.56 7.19
C THR A 71 -6.42 -5.82 7.85
N THR A 72 -7.06 -6.98 7.70
CA THR A 72 -6.75 -8.23 8.43
C THR A 72 -5.38 -8.82 8.12
#